data_AF-A0AA94JW26-F1
#
_entry.id   AF-A0AA94JW26-F1
#
_cell.length_a   1.000
_cell.length_b   1.000
_cell.length_c   1.000
_cell.angle_alpha   90.00
_cell.angle_beta   90.00
_cell.angle_gamma   90.00
#
_symmetry.space_group_name_H-M   'P 1'
#
loop_
_entity.id
_entity.type
_entity.pdbx_description
1 polymer ?
#
loop_
_entity_poly.entity_id
_entity_poly.type
_entity_poly.pdbx_seq_one_letter_code
_entity_poly.pdbx_strand_id
1 'polypeptide(L)'
;MMIIPKDAKQIEVKKATVPFFEKDNILYFDTSETAIPQPMINALAGLELLENYSKLVMINHKIPLGLFPKIEIFFDYEVEEFENFVKVTFSKKKDILINLTNINSNCQG
;
A
#
# COMPACT_ATOMS: atom_id res chain seq x y z
N MET A 1 8.63 -16.91 4.75
CA MET A 1 7.41 -16.99 3.92
C MET A 1 7.40 -15.75 3.05
N MET A 2 7.40 -15.91 1.72
CA MET A 2 7.47 -14.77 0.80
C MET A 2 6.03 -14.32 0.52
N ILE A 3 5.64 -13.15 1.02
CA ILE A 3 4.26 -12.65 0.86
C ILE A 3 4.03 -12.17 -0.59
N ILE A 4 5.10 -11.69 -1.24
CA ILE A 4 5.09 -11.39 -2.67
C ILE A 4 5.21 -12.71 -3.46
N PRO A 5 4.28 -13.01 -4.39
CA PRO A 5 4.37 -14.21 -5.22
C PRO A 5 5.66 -14.25 -6.05
N LYS A 6 6.29 -15.42 -6.17
CA LYS A 6 7.58 -15.58 -6.86
C LYS A 6 7.53 -15.30 -8.37
N ASP A 7 6.36 -15.48 -8.95
CA ASP A 7 6.03 -15.27 -10.36
C ASP A 7 5.38 -13.90 -10.62
N ALA A 8 5.30 -13.03 -9.61
CA ALA A 8 4.81 -11.66 -9.80
C ALA A 8 5.78 -10.86 -10.67
N LYS A 9 5.23 -10.07 -11.59
CA LYS A 9 6.00 -9.25 -12.52
C LYS A 9 6.31 -7.90 -11.87
N GLN A 10 7.57 -7.49 -11.86
CA GLN A 10 7.93 -6.14 -11.41
C GLN A 10 7.38 -5.08 -12.37
N ILE A 11 6.83 -4.00 -11.82
CA ILE A 11 6.31 -2.85 -12.56
C ILE A 11 6.95 -1.55 -12.05
N GLU A 12 6.95 -0.53 -12.91
CA GLU A 12 7.37 0.82 -12.52
C GLU A 12 6.17 1.59 -11.97
N VAL A 13 6.32 2.16 -10.78
CA VAL A 13 5.31 3.01 -10.15
C VAL A 13 5.90 4.38 -9.89
N LYS A 14 5.25 5.42 -10.43
CA LYS A 14 5.71 6.81 -10.30
C LYS A 14 5.74 7.22 -8.82
N LYS A 15 6.81 7.91 -8.41
CA LYS A 15 7.08 8.35 -7.01
C LYS A 15 7.34 7.22 -6.01
N ALA A 16 7.27 5.94 -6.42
CA ALA A 16 7.71 4.85 -5.58
C ALA A 16 9.23 4.89 -5.40
N THR A 17 9.67 4.37 -4.25
CA THR A 17 11.09 4.25 -3.87
C THR A 17 11.48 2.80 -3.59
N VAL A 18 10.49 1.91 -3.59
CA VAL A 18 10.66 0.46 -3.51
C VAL A 18 10.07 -0.19 -4.75
N PRO A 19 10.51 -1.40 -5.12
CA PRO A 19 9.91 -2.15 -6.21
C PRO A 19 8.44 -2.48 -5.95
N PHE A 20 7.62 -2.38 -7.00
CA PHE A 20 6.25 -2.86 -7.02
C PHE A 20 6.16 -4.09 -7.93
N PHE A 21 5.30 -5.03 -7.55
CA PHE A 21 5.06 -6.25 -8.30
C PHE A 21 3.56 -6.42 -8.56
N GLU A 22 3.23 -7.02 -9.70
CA GLU A 22 1.87 -7.26 -10.16
C GLU A 22 1.68 -8.76 -10.40
N LYS A 23 0.55 -9.28 -9.92
CA LYS A 23 0.07 -10.62 -10.23
C LYS A 23 -1.44 -10.70 -10.11
N ASP A 24 -2.10 -11.28 -11.11
CA ASP A 24 -3.55 -11.54 -11.09
C ASP A 24 -4.38 -10.30 -10.70
N ASN A 25 -4.00 -9.12 -11.23
CA ASN A 25 -4.62 -7.83 -10.92
C ASN A 25 -4.47 -7.34 -9.46
N ILE A 26 -3.48 -7.86 -8.74
CA ILE A 26 -3.10 -7.46 -7.39
C ILE A 26 -1.69 -6.85 -7.43
N LEU A 27 -1.53 -5.72 -6.77
CA LEU A 27 -0.25 -5.06 -6.57
C LEU A 27 0.37 -5.45 -5.23
N TYR A 28 1.69 -5.59 -5.20
CA TYR A 28 2.47 -5.95 -4.02
C TYR A 28 3.68 -5.03 -3.89
N PHE A 29 4.00 -4.62 -2.67
CA PHE A 29 5.23 -3.90 -2.37
C PHE A 29 5.63 -4.12 -0.90
N ASP A 30 6.92 -3.95 -0.62
CA ASP A 30 7.50 -4.16 0.70
C ASP A 30 8.21 -2.89 1.19
N THR A 31 7.79 -2.38 2.33
CA THR A 31 8.38 -1.23 3.03
C THR A 31 8.86 -1.59 4.43
N SER A 32 8.91 -2.88 4.78
CA SER A 32 9.26 -3.36 6.12
C SER A 32 10.65 -2.93 6.58
N GLU A 33 11.57 -2.69 5.65
CA GLU A 33 12.93 -2.21 5.95
C GLU A 33 13.11 -0.70 5.75
N THR A 34 12.04 0.04 5.46
CA THR A 34 12.12 1.48 5.15
C THR A 34 11.78 2.36 6.35
N ALA A 35 12.43 3.53 6.45
CA ALA A 35 12.15 4.52 7.49
C ALA A 35 11.01 5.47 7.11
N ILE A 36 10.35 6.09 8.10
CA ILE A 36 9.37 7.17 7.88
C ILE A 36 10.06 8.33 7.13
N PRO A 37 9.42 8.97 6.12
CA PRO A 37 8.03 8.81 5.65
C PRO A 37 7.84 7.79 4.52
N GLN A 38 8.84 6.95 4.24
CA GLN A 38 8.86 6.14 3.04
C GLN A 38 7.72 5.12 2.91
N PRO A 39 7.27 4.42 3.97
CA PRO A 39 6.09 3.57 3.91
C PRO A 39 4.83 4.31 3.42
N MET A 40 4.63 5.54 3.91
CA MET A 40 3.48 6.38 3.54
C MET A 40 3.53 6.80 2.07
N ILE A 41 4.70 7.24 1.59
CA ILE A 41 4.88 7.66 0.19
C ILE A 41 4.57 6.51 -0.77
N ASN A 42 5.09 5.31 -0.49
CA ASN A 42 4.85 4.14 -1.34
C ASN A 42 3.40 3.67 -1.25
N ALA A 43 2.79 3.68 -0.06
CA ALA A 43 1.38 3.34 0.09
C ALA A 43 0.48 4.26 -0.76
N LEU A 44 0.69 5.57 -0.71
CA LEU A 44 -0.09 6.53 -1.53
C LEU A 44 0.13 6.30 -3.02
N ALA A 45 1.38 6.09 -3.46
CA ALA A 45 1.69 5.79 -4.87
C ALA A 45 0.99 4.51 -5.35
N GLY A 46 0.92 3.47 -4.52
CA GLY A 46 0.19 2.24 -4.83
C GLY A 46 -1.34 2.43 -4.83
N LEU A 47 -1.87 3.21 -3.89
CA LEU A 47 -3.31 3.46 -3.76
C LEU A 47 -3.87 4.23 -4.96
N GLU A 48 -3.09 5.15 -5.55
CA GLU A 48 -3.44 5.84 -6.79
C GLU A 48 -3.71 4.84 -7.95
N LEU A 49 -3.12 3.64 -7.91
CA LEU A 49 -3.26 2.63 -8.97
C LEU A 49 -4.51 1.75 -8.80
N LEU A 50 -5.20 1.78 -7.66
CA LEU A 50 -6.41 0.97 -7.42
C LEU A 50 -7.63 1.39 -8.28
N GLU A 51 -7.49 2.40 -9.14
CA GLU A 51 -8.41 2.60 -10.26
C GLU A 51 -8.35 1.46 -11.29
N ASN A 52 -7.17 0.85 -11.46
CA ASN A 52 -6.92 -0.18 -12.47
C ASN A 52 -6.70 -1.58 -11.86
N TYR A 53 -6.44 -1.67 -10.56
CA TYR A 53 -6.13 -2.92 -9.87
C TYR A 53 -7.16 -3.23 -8.79
N SER A 54 -7.37 -4.53 -8.53
CA SER A 54 -8.37 -4.96 -7.54
C SER A 54 -7.91 -4.74 -6.10
N LYS A 55 -6.63 -4.97 -5.82
CA LYS A 55 -6.06 -4.90 -4.46
C LYS A 55 -4.63 -4.41 -4.47
N LEU A 56 -4.24 -3.82 -3.35
CA LEU A 56 -2.87 -3.42 -3.04
C LEU A 56 -2.46 -4.08 -1.74
N VAL A 57 -1.39 -4.88 -1.78
CA VAL A 57 -0.84 -5.59 -0.63
C VAL A 57 0.48 -4.94 -0.24
N MET A 58 0.50 -4.39 0.97
CA MET A 58 1.66 -3.74 1.58
C MET A 58 2.24 -4.63 2.68
N ILE A 59 3.54 -4.88 2.62
CA ILE A 59 4.30 -5.43 3.76
C ILE A 59 4.98 -4.29 4.49
N ASN A 60 4.78 -4.20 5.80
CA ASN A 60 5.34 -3.13 6.60
C ASN A 60 5.87 -3.62 7.94
N HIS A 61 6.74 -2.84 8.56
CA HIS A 61 7.29 -3.17 9.89
C HIS A 61 6.22 -3.12 10.98
N LYS A 62 5.29 -2.17 10.90
CA LYS A 62 4.20 -1.95 11.88
C LYS A 62 2.91 -1.52 11.19
N ILE A 63 1.79 -1.64 11.90
CA ILE A 63 0.49 -1.15 11.43
C ILE A 63 0.58 0.37 11.18
N PRO A 64 0.28 0.87 9.96
CA PRO A 64 0.40 2.28 9.62
C PRO A 64 -0.84 3.06 10.09
N LEU A 65 -1.03 3.18 11.41
CA LEU A 65 -2.22 3.82 12.01
C LEU A 65 -2.46 5.25 11.51
N GLY A 66 -1.39 6.01 11.22
CA GLY A 66 -1.51 7.37 10.69
C GLY A 66 -1.98 7.45 9.22
N LEU A 67 -2.00 6.34 8.49
CA LEU A 67 -2.47 6.27 7.10
C LEU A 67 -4.00 6.10 7.05
N PHE A 68 -4.57 5.22 7.88
CA PHE A 68 -5.97 4.79 7.75
C PHE A 68 -6.97 5.95 7.75
N PRO A 69 -6.93 6.92 8.69
CA PRO A 69 -7.88 8.03 8.68
C PRO A 69 -7.76 8.93 7.44
N LYS A 70 -6.61 8.92 6.76
CA LYS A 70 -6.39 9.75 5.56
C LYS A 70 -7.00 9.15 4.31
N ILE A 71 -7.20 7.83 4.29
CA ILE A 71 -7.60 7.09 3.10
C ILE A 71 -8.95 6.38 3.26
N GLU A 72 -9.52 6.35 4.48
CA GLU A 72 -10.73 5.60 4.83
C GLU A 72 -11.97 5.99 4.01
N ILE A 73 -12.02 7.20 3.47
CA ILE A 73 -13.12 7.65 2.60
C ILE A 73 -13.12 6.86 1.29
N PHE A 74 -11.94 6.50 0.77
CA PHE A 74 -11.77 5.93 -0.56
C PHE A 74 -11.52 4.42 -0.55
N PHE A 75 -10.99 3.89 0.56
CA PHE A 75 -10.51 2.51 0.61
C PHE A 75 -10.98 1.78 1.88
N ASP A 76 -11.18 0.48 1.73
CA ASP A 76 -11.23 -0.49 2.81
C ASP A 76 -9.84 -1.11 3.01
N TYR A 77 -9.59 -1.65 4.20
CA TYR A 77 -8.34 -2.35 4.50
C TYR A 77 -8.55 -3.55 5.43
N GLU A 78 -7.68 -4.54 5.26
CA GLU A 78 -7.54 -5.71 6.14
C GLU A 78 -6.09 -5.78 6.64
N VAL A 79 -5.90 -6.07 7.92
CA VAL A 79 -4.57 -6.20 8.54
C VAL A 79 -4.38 -7.64 9.03
N GLU A 80 -3.27 -8.24 8.63
CA GLU A 80 -2.77 -9.49 9.18
C GLU A 80 -1.43 -9.22 9.88
N GLU A 81 -1.36 -9.51 11.17
CA GLU A 81 -0.15 -9.36 11.98
C GLU A 81 0.65 -10.66 11.99
N PHE A 82 1.96 -10.53 11.82
CA PHE A 82 2.94 -11.60 11.95
C PHE A 82 3.96 -11.21 13.03
N GLU A 83 4.81 -12.15 13.41
CA GLU A 83 5.77 -11.95 14.51
C GLU A 83 6.67 -10.71 14.33
N ASN A 84 7.09 -10.41 13.08
CA ASN A 84 8.08 -9.35 12.80
C ASN A 84 7.60 -8.29 11.80
N PHE A 85 6.42 -8.46 11.22
CA PHE A 85 5.89 -7.56 10.20
C PHE A 85 4.37 -7.63 10.15
N VAL A 86 3.76 -6.71 9.42
CA VAL A 86 2.33 -6.71 9.13
C VAL A 86 2.10 -6.75 7.63
N LYS A 87 1.02 -7.40 7.23
CA LYS A 87 0.48 -7.34 5.86
C LYS A 87 -0.79 -6.53 5.91
N VAL A 88 -0.86 -5.49 5.09
CA VAL A 88 -2.07 -4.67 4.92
C VAL A 88 -2.57 -4.84 3.49
N THR A 89 -3.82 -5.26 3.35
CA THR A 89 -4.47 -5.38 2.04
C THR A 89 -5.49 -4.26 1.91
N PHE A 90 -5.30 -3.38 0.92
CA PHE A 90 -6.22 -2.30 0.60
C PHE A 90 -7.09 -2.66 -0.60
N SER A 91 -8.35 -2.21 -0.58
CA SER A 91 -9.28 -2.30 -1.71
C SER A 91 -10.09 -1.03 -1.86
N LYS A 92 -10.39 -0.64 -3.10
CA LYS A 92 -11.19 0.54 -3.39
C LYS A 92 -12.66 0.33 -2.99
N LYS A 93 -13.26 1.33 -2.35
CA LYS A 93 -14.71 1.36 -2.09
C LYS A 93 -15.49 1.58 -3.38
N LYS A 94 -16.64 0.91 -3.53
CA LYS A 94 -17.47 0.99 -4.74
C LYS A 94 -17.98 2.41 -4.99
N ASP A 95 -18.10 2.79 -6.26
CA ASP A 95 -18.71 4.04 -6.73
C ASP A 95 -18.05 5.35 -6.24
N ILE A 96 -16.79 5.28 -5.82
CA ILE A 96 -15.99 6.44 -5.40
C ILE A 96 -14.89 6.71 -6.44
N LEU A 97 -14.62 7.97 -6.76
CA LEU A 97 -13.43 8.37 -7.52
C LEU A 97 -12.28 8.63 -6.55
N ILE A 98 -11.10 8.03 -6.80
CA ILE A 98 -9.94 8.23 -5.93
C ILE A 98 -9.40 9.67 -6.11
N ASN A 99 -9.25 10.40 -5.00
CA ASN A 99 -8.58 11.70 -4.99
C ASN A 99 -7.68 11.85 -3.76
N LEU A 100 -6.37 11.69 -3.96
CA LEU A 100 -5.36 11.70 -2.89
C LEU A 100 -4.50 12.98 -2.87
N THR A 101 -4.88 14.00 -3.66
CA THR A 101 -4.07 15.22 -3.86
C THR A 101 -3.82 16.03 -2.59
N ASN A 102 -4.68 15.89 -1.56
CA ASN A 102 -4.58 16.60 -0.29
C ASN A 102 -4.08 15.74 0.88
N ILE A 103 -3.63 14.50 0.63
CA ILE A 103 -3.13 13.65 1.70
C ILE A 103 -1.68 14.04 2.02
N ASN A 104 -1.49 14.66 3.19
CA ASN A 104 -0.16 14.95 3.71
C ASN A 104 0.55 13.63 4.08
N SER A 105 1.74 13.37 3.51
CA SER A 105 2.56 12.20 3.83
C SER A 105 3.30 12.30 5.17
N ASN A 106 3.20 13.42 5.88
CA ASN A 106 3.79 13.59 7.20
C ASN A 106 3.04 12.71 8.22
N CYS A 107 3.78 11.78 8.83
CA CYS A 107 3.41 11.09 10.06
C CYS A 107 3.99 11.88 11.23
N GLN A 108 3.14 12.35 12.14
CA GLN A 108 3.58 12.68 13.49
C GLN A 108 3.61 11.34 14.24
N GLY A 109 4.82 10.90 14.60
CA GLY A 109 5.08 9.66 15.32
C GLY A 109 4.65 9.76 16.78
#